data_AF-F3NCD1-F1
#
_entry.id   AF-F3NCD1-F1
#
_cell.length_a   1.000
_cell.length_b   1.000
_cell.length_c   1.000
_cell.angle_alpha   90.00
_cell.angle_beta   90.00
_cell.angle_gamma   90.00
#
_symmetry.space_group_name_H-M   'P 1'
#
loop_
_entity.id
_entity.type
_entity.pdbx_description
1 polymer ?
#
loop_
_entity_poly.entity_id
_entity_poly.type
_entity_poly.pdbx_seq_one_letter_code
_entity_poly.pdbx_strand_id
1 'polypeptide(L)' 'MWRKSSYSNGDGGHCVEVADNVPGLVPVRDSKLPDTGPVLLLTAHAWAPFVTSLKATAVS' A
#
# COMPACT_ATOMS: atom_id res chain seq x y z
N MET A 1 0.45 -10.08 -8.04
CA MET A 1 0.90 -9.00 -8.91
C MET A 1 0.86 -7.71 -8.11
N TRP A 2 1.94 -6.94 -8.16
CA TRP A 2 2.04 -5.66 -7.46
C TRP A 2 1.39 -4.56 -8.29
N ARG A 3 0.63 -3.68 -7.63
CA ARG A 3 0.07 -2.46 -8.19
C ARG A 3 0.69 -1.25 -7.50
N LYS A 4 1.30 -0.36 -8.28
CA LYS A 4 1.90 0.89 -7.81
C LYS A 4 0.83 1.99 -7.69
N SER A 5 0.94 2.84 -6.68
CA SER A 5 0.07 4.02 -6.52
C SER A 5 0.29 5.04 -7.64
N SER A 6 -0.80 5.64 -8.15
CA SER A 6 -0.77 6.68 -9.19
C SER A 6 -0.18 8.02 -8.72
N TYR A 7 0.03 8.22 -7.41
CA TYR A 7 0.73 9.40 -6.86
C TYR A 7 2.27 9.30 -6.93
N SER A 8 2.78 8.27 -7.59
CA SER A 8 4.21 8.08 -7.87
C SER A 8 4.66 8.97 -9.02
N ASN A 9 4.52 10.30 -8.90
CA ASN A 9 5.09 11.23 -9.88
C ASN A 9 6.62 11.24 -9.73
N GLY A 10 7.34 11.36 -10.85
CA GLY A 10 8.80 11.19 -10.98
C GLY A 10 9.70 12.11 -10.14
N ASP A 11 9.13 12.99 -9.31
CA ASP A 11 9.80 13.90 -8.38
C ASP A 11 10.01 13.31 -6.96
N GLY A 12 9.98 11.99 -6.82
CA GLY A 12 10.45 11.32 -5.60
C GLY A 12 9.45 11.21 -4.44
N GLY A 13 8.17 11.48 -4.68
CA GLY A 13 7.08 11.23 -3.72
C GLY A 13 7.03 9.77 -3.26
N HIS A 14 6.55 9.54 -2.04
CA HIS A 14 6.54 8.22 -1.37
C HIS A 14 5.80 7.15 -2.21
N CYS A 15 6.53 6.27 -2.89
CA CYS A 15 5.98 5.25 -3.79
C CYS A 15 5.66 3.97 -3.01
N VAL A 16 4.37 3.62 -2.92
CA VAL A 16 3.89 2.39 -2.29
C VAL A 16 3.32 1.44 -3.35
N GLU A 17 3.59 0.15 -3.18
CA GLU A 17 3.02 -0.95 -3.96
C GLU A 17 2.16 -1.83 -3.05
N VAL A 18 1.02 -2.28 -3.58
CA VAL A 18 0.12 -3.24 -2.92
C VAL A 18 -0.14 -4.45 -3.80
N ALA A 19 -0.33 -5.62 -3.20
CA ALA A 19 -0.79 -6.81 -3.89
C ALA A 19 -2.15 -7.24 -3.34
N ASP A 20 -3.12 -7.48 -4.20
CA ASP A 20 -4.48 -7.91 -3.82
C ASP A 20 -4.87 -9.28 -4.36
N ASN A 21 -3.95 -9.95 -5.05
CA ASN A 21 -4.11 -11.31 -5.55
C ASN A 21 -3.55 -12.37 -4.57
N VAL A 22 -3.33 -12.00 -3.30
CA VAL A 22 -2.88 -12.91 -2.25
C VAL A 22 -4.08 -13.23 -1.36
N PRO A 23 -4.58 -14.49 -1.33
CA PRO A 23 -5.77 -14.83 -0.55
C PRO A 23 -5.63 -14.44 0.93
N GLY A 24 -6.58 -13.63 1.42
CA GLY A 24 -6.66 -13.22 2.83
C GLY A 24 -5.65 -12.16 3.28
N LEU A 25 -4.71 -11.76 2.41
CA LEU A 25 -3.67 -10.80 2.73
C LEU A 25 -3.65 -9.63 1.75
N VAL A 26 -3.17 -8.49 2.24
CA VAL A 26 -2.83 -7.31 1.44
C VAL A 26 -1.38 -6.94 1.76
N PRO A 27 -0.40 -7.53 1.04
CA PRO A 27 0.98 -7.12 1.14
C PRO A 27 1.16 -5.66 0.70
N VAL A 28 1.95 -4.90 1.45
CA VAL A 28 2.32 -3.50 1.17
C VAL A 28 3.84 -3.37 1.25
N ARG A 29 4.46 -2.73 0.26
CA ARG A 29 5.91 -2.47 0.26
C ARG A 29 6.27 -1.11 -0.29
N ASP A 30 7.48 -0.66 0.04
CA ASP A 30 8.09 0.52 -0.58
C ASP A 30 8.58 0.15 -1.99
N SER A 31 8.14 0.91 -3.01
CA SER A 31 8.51 0.63 -4.40
C SER A 31 9.98 0.93 -4.72
N LYS A 32 10.66 1.71 -3.86
CA LYS A 32 12.08 2.09 -4.01
C LYS A 32 13.01 0.99 -3.53
N LEU A 33 12.51 0.05 -2.72
CA LEU A 33 13.25 -1.09 -2.18
C LEU A 33 12.50 -2.41 -2.46
N PRO A 34 12.23 -2.75 -3.73
CA PRO A 34 11.33 -3.85 -4.08
C PRO A 34 11.82 -5.22 -3.60
N ASP A 35 13.15 -5.43 -3.61
CA ASP A 35 13.76 -6.75 -3.31
C ASP A 35 14.48 -6.78 -1.95
N THR A 36 14.78 -5.61 -1.39
CA THR A 36 15.59 -5.45 -0.17
C THR A 36 14.81 -4.84 0.99
N GLY A 37 13.63 -4.27 0.71
CA GLY A 37 12.77 -3.64 1.70
C GLY A 37 11.81 -4.63 2.37
N PRO A 38 11.34 -4.32 3.59
CA PRO A 38 10.35 -5.14 4.27
C PRO A 38 9.00 -5.08 3.54
N VAL A 39 8.26 -6.19 3.61
CA VAL A 39 6.87 -6.27 3.15
C VAL A 39 5.97 -6.34 4.38
N LEU A 40 5.05 -5.38 4.51
CA LEU A 40 4.03 -5.38 5.54
C LEU A 40 2.87 -6.28 5.09
N LEU A 41 2.58 -7.32 5.87
CA LEU A 41 1.48 -8.24 5.59
C LEU A 41 0.26 -7.86 6.44
N LEU A 42 -0.73 -7.26 5.81
CA LEU A 42 -2.00 -6.93 6.45
C LEU A 42 -3.03 -7.99 6.11
N THR A 43 -3.92 -8.33 7.04
CA THR A 43 -5.08 -9.17 6.70
C THR A 43 -6.07 -8.34 5.89
N ALA A 44 -6.81 -8.98 4.98
CA ALA A 44 -7.88 -8.31 4.24
C ALA A 44 -8.92 -7.68 5.18
N HIS A 45 -9.14 -8.30 6.36
CA HIS A 45 -10.05 -7.79 7.38
C HIS A 45 -9.56 -6.48 8.03
N ALA A 46 -8.25 -6.33 8.23
CA ALA A 46 -7.66 -5.10 8.77
C ALA A 46 -7.50 -4.01 7.70
N TRP A 47 -7.36 -4.38 6.43
CA TRP A 47 -7.11 -3.45 5.33
C TRP A 47 -8.26 -2.47 5.08
N ALA A 48 -9.50 -2.97 5.01
CA ALA A 48 -10.68 -2.14 4.72
C ALA A 48 -10.94 -1.02 5.75
N PRO A 49 -10.94 -1.28 7.08
CA PRO A 49 -11.11 -0.22 8.08
C PRO A 49 -9.92 0.76 8.09
N PHE A 50 -8.69 0.27 7.86
CA PHE A 50 -7.51 1.13 7.73
C PHE A 50 -7.64 2.14 6.58
N VAL A 51 -8.02 1.70 5.36
CA VAL A 51 -8.20 2.63 4.24
C VAL A 51 -9.36 3.59 4.50
N THR A 52 -10.43 3.11 5.16
CA THR A 52 -11.57 3.96 5.52
C THR A 52 -11.18 5.07 6.49
N SER A 53 -10.36 4.78 7.51
CA SER A 53 -9.91 5.79 8.46
C SER A 53 -9.04 6.86 7.80
N LEU A 54 -8.14 6.48 6.88
CA LEU A 54 -7.32 7.44 6.14
C LEU A 54 -8.15 8.42 5.30
N LYS A 55 -9.25 7.94 4.69
CA LYS A 55 -10.16 8.80 3.91
C LYS A 55 -10.94 9.77 4.79
N ALA A 56 -11.36 9.32 5.98
CA ALA A 56 -12.07 10.16 6.94
C ALA A 56 -11.17 11.27 7.51
N THR A 57 -9.87 11.02 7.63
CA THR A 57 -8.88 12.01 8.10
C THR A 57 -8.49 13.04 7.03
N ALA A 58 -8.79 12.81 5.75
CA ALA A 58 -8.44 13.72 4.64
C ALA A 58 -9.37 14.95 4.51
N VAL A 59 -10.22 15.23 5.50
CA VAL A 59 -10.98 16.48 5.63
C VAL A 59 -10.55 17.17 6.92
N SER A 60 -9.59 18.09 6.81
CA SER A 60 -9.45 19.25 7.69
C SER A 60 -8.63 20.33 7.03
#